data_AF-A0A395I8L0-F1
#
_entry.id   AF-A0A395I8L0-F1
#
_cell.length_a   1.000
_cell.length_b   1.000
_cell.length_c   1.000
_cell.angle_alpha   90.00
_cell.angle_beta   90.00
_cell.angle_gamma   90.00
#
_symmetry.space_group_name_H-M   'P 1'
#
loop_
_entity.id
_entity.type
_entity.pdbx_description
1 polymer ?
#
loop_
_entity_poly.entity_id
_entity_poly.type
_entity_poly.pdbx_seq_one_letter_code
_entity_poly.pdbx_strand_id
1 'polypeptide(L)'
;MSATSSPIEQRLPERTATIGSTMTRRTSASDDEAIPDSDSNETTNLLLERLRAWKHMCGYLEDYVSSTAKVSKSQAKDFEKVLKTVNEPLREGHHFSQSVGGVASWFENIRSNTQGMVNLYLDSEKNLKGSVLPTLERLHKEIKAKSKELQGGAAKGAKAVDKARGITQKHIELLAQHTATLDAAHGNKIDTAHDPYILRRGVVHRLNKQVIEENNNRQDIIAVQNNFQQFEAHVLQTVQGAMEQFTIYMSNQLDRHRAMYSDILSSAQRVPPDFEWVNFMTRNDHILVNPDAPPRSLSNITFPNQDHRATKPLIEGLLERKSRAMLKGYSSGYYVVTPARYLHEFKDNDDFRRDPHPELSLYLPDCVIGAIDGVKFNVKGKDVSGGKVGNAFHTHTELSFKATNPNEAEKWWTTIKDATRGPVHTSSGTTSSPTTLAAIDTNQPPAYAEKEAASAGGANQAQTPVTPASAAPASAGPASAGPAGAAPASITRTDTSGTGTLPTTTTTTTNPATATAAGAQAPSSPTVEKTV
;
A
#
# COMPACT_ATOMS: atom_id res chain seq x y z
N MET A 1 0.53 49.64 4.67
CA MET A 1 1.10 50.26 5.89
C MET A 1 1.74 49.13 6.69
N SER A 2 3.01 49.14 7.08
CA SER A 2 3.97 50.25 7.15
C SER A 2 5.39 49.80 6.75
N ALA A 3 6.31 50.74 6.57
CA ALA A 3 7.68 50.49 6.11
C ALA A 3 8.72 50.70 7.21
N THR A 4 9.87 50.00 7.08
CA THR A 4 11.18 50.32 7.69
C THR A 4 12.25 49.72 6.75
N SER A 5 12.99 50.52 5.98
CA SER A 5 14.20 51.29 6.36
C SER A 5 15.49 50.45 6.35
N SER A 6 16.37 50.74 5.39
CA SER A 6 17.76 50.25 5.31
C SER A 6 18.71 51.03 6.25
N PRO A 7 19.96 50.55 6.43
CA PRO A 7 21.11 51.47 6.50
C PRO A 7 22.30 51.08 5.58
N ILE A 8 23.31 51.98 5.57
CA ILE A 8 24.41 52.18 4.60
C ILE A 8 25.71 52.36 5.41
N GLU A 9 26.91 51.86 5.09
CA GLU A 9 27.43 50.97 4.02
C GLU A 9 28.68 50.22 4.57
N GLN A 10 29.30 49.29 3.80
CA GLN A 10 30.76 49.28 3.58
C GLN A 10 31.20 48.26 2.50
N ARG A 11 31.61 48.77 1.34
CA ARG A 11 32.07 48.00 0.17
C ARG A 11 33.60 47.93 0.11
N LEU A 12 34.17 46.71 0.17
CA LEU A 12 35.56 46.46 -0.23
C LEU A 12 35.66 46.23 -1.75
N PRO A 13 36.81 46.53 -2.39
CA PRO A 13 36.93 46.53 -3.84
C PRO A 13 37.09 45.11 -4.43
N GLU A 14 36.14 44.71 -5.28
CA GLU A 14 36.30 43.54 -6.14
C GLU A 14 37.32 43.82 -7.24
N ARG A 15 38.29 42.92 -7.43
CA ARG A 15 39.23 42.99 -8.55
C ARG A 15 38.53 42.62 -9.85
N THR A 16 38.32 43.60 -10.72
CA THR A 16 37.88 43.40 -12.09
C THR A 16 38.82 42.44 -12.82
N ALA A 17 38.33 41.25 -13.17
CA ALA A 17 39.04 40.36 -14.08
C ALA A 17 38.99 40.96 -15.49
N THR A 18 40.15 41.39 -15.99
CA THR A 18 40.29 41.96 -17.33
C THR A 18 39.85 40.96 -18.39
N ILE A 19 38.89 41.36 -19.22
CA ILE A 19 38.53 40.64 -20.44
C ILE A 19 39.80 40.52 -21.29
N GLY A 20 40.26 39.29 -21.48
CA GLY A 20 41.40 38.98 -22.35
C GLY A 20 41.04 39.28 -23.80
N SER A 21 41.37 40.49 -24.26
CA SER A 21 41.31 40.82 -25.68
C SER A 21 42.29 39.91 -26.42
N THR A 22 41.77 38.98 -27.22
CA THR A 22 42.57 38.05 -28.02
C THR A 22 43.37 38.85 -29.04
N MET A 23 44.60 39.21 -28.67
CA MET A 23 45.47 40.04 -29.46
C MET A 23 45.82 39.33 -30.76
N THR A 24 45.65 40.04 -31.88
CA THR A 24 46.05 39.57 -33.21
C THR A 24 47.55 39.27 -33.24
N ARG A 25 47.94 38.00 -33.11
CA ARG A 25 49.33 37.56 -33.31
C ARG A 25 49.68 37.60 -34.81
N ARG A 26 49.91 38.82 -35.30
CA ARG A 26 50.77 39.08 -36.47
C ARG A 26 51.98 39.85 -35.97
N THR A 27 52.92 39.12 -35.40
CA THR A 27 54.21 39.65 -34.96
C THR A 27 55.31 39.10 -35.86
N SER A 28 55.87 39.98 -36.67
CA SER A 28 57.24 39.93 -37.19
C SER A 28 57.69 38.60 -37.81
N ALA A 29 57.54 38.47 -39.13
CA ALA A 29 58.48 37.67 -39.89
C ALA A 29 59.87 38.30 -39.73
N SER A 30 60.81 37.56 -39.15
CA SER A 30 62.24 37.81 -39.28
C SER A 30 62.66 37.45 -40.70
N ASP A 31 63.49 38.27 -41.36
CA ASP A 31 64.00 37.97 -42.72
C ASP A 31 64.84 36.68 -42.79
N ASP A 32 65.18 36.07 -41.64
CA ASP A 32 65.87 34.78 -41.51
C ASP A 32 64.93 33.56 -41.57
N GLU A 33 63.62 33.73 -41.26
CA GLU A 33 62.63 32.64 -41.23
C GLU A 33 61.71 32.73 -42.46
N ALA A 34 62.23 32.32 -43.63
CA ALA A 34 61.59 32.52 -44.93
C ALA A 34 60.26 31.76 -45.16
N ILE A 35 59.81 30.94 -44.22
CA ILE A 35 58.65 30.04 -44.33
C ILE A 35 57.84 30.07 -43.02
N PRO A 36 56.59 30.54 -43.00
CA PRO A 36 55.76 30.50 -41.79
C PRO A 36 55.41 29.06 -41.40
N ASP A 37 55.63 28.72 -40.13
CA ASP A 37 55.20 27.44 -39.58
C ASP A 37 53.67 27.37 -39.48
N SER A 38 53.05 26.39 -40.14
CA SER A 38 51.59 26.24 -40.20
C SER A 38 51.03 25.44 -39.02
N ASP A 39 50.10 26.04 -38.26
CA ASP A 39 49.46 25.55 -37.01
C ASP A 39 48.56 24.28 -37.14
N SER A 40 48.85 23.39 -38.10
CA SER A 40 48.09 22.17 -38.40
C SER A 40 47.98 21.20 -37.20
N ASN A 41 49.05 21.13 -36.40
CA ASN A 41 49.09 20.31 -35.18
C ASN A 41 48.20 20.91 -34.07
N GLU A 42 48.11 22.23 -33.95
CA GLU A 42 47.26 22.89 -32.95
C GLU A 42 45.78 22.60 -33.22
N THR A 43 45.34 22.74 -34.48
CA THR A 43 43.95 22.41 -34.89
C THR A 43 43.59 20.96 -34.57
N THR A 44 44.50 20.02 -34.85
CA THR A 44 44.28 18.59 -34.57
C THR A 44 44.19 18.31 -33.06
N ASN A 45 45.08 18.92 -32.26
CA ASN A 45 45.07 18.77 -30.80
C ASN A 45 43.79 19.34 -30.18
N LEU A 46 43.34 20.51 -30.61
CA LEU A 46 42.09 21.13 -30.16
C LEU A 46 40.86 20.24 -30.46
N LEU A 47 40.78 19.65 -31.65
CA LEU A 47 39.71 18.71 -32.00
C LEU A 47 39.77 17.43 -31.15
N LEU A 48 40.95 16.94 -30.78
CA LEU A 48 41.09 15.81 -29.87
C LEU A 48 40.65 16.13 -28.44
N GLU A 49 40.94 17.32 -27.94
CA GLU A 49 40.42 17.80 -26.65
C GLU A 49 38.89 17.93 -26.67
N ARG A 50 38.34 18.41 -27.79
CA ARG A 50 36.90 18.50 -28.01
C ARG A 50 36.23 17.11 -28.00
N LEU A 51 36.82 16.08 -28.63
CA LEU A 51 36.33 14.70 -28.50
C LEU A 51 36.43 14.15 -27.07
N ARG A 52 37.48 14.49 -26.31
CA ARG A 52 37.58 14.11 -24.89
C ARG A 52 36.44 14.72 -24.07
N ALA A 53 36.08 15.97 -24.32
CA ALA A 53 34.95 16.62 -23.66
C ALA A 53 33.61 15.90 -23.94
N TRP A 54 33.30 15.61 -25.20
CA TRP A 54 32.11 14.82 -25.57
C TRP A 54 32.10 13.42 -24.96
N LYS A 55 33.26 12.77 -24.92
CA LYS A 55 33.41 11.45 -24.29
C LYS A 55 33.12 11.51 -22.79
N HIS A 56 33.62 12.52 -22.07
CA HIS A 56 33.33 12.69 -20.65
C HIS A 56 31.85 12.99 -20.40
N MET A 57 31.22 13.86 -21.22
CA MET A 57 29.78 14.11 -21.16
C MET A 57 28.97 12.81 -21.34
N CYS A 58 29.32 11.97 -22.31
CA CYS A 58 28.66 10.66 -22.50
C CYS A 58 28.83 9.75 -21.27
N GLY A 59 30.04 9.69 -20.70
CA GLY A 59 30.30 8.95 -19.45
C GLY A 59 29.48 9.46 -18.25
N TYR A 60 29.32 10.78 -18.10
CA TYR A 60 28.47 11.33 -17.04
C TYR A 60 26.99 10.96 -17.21
N LEU A 61 26.49 10.85 -18.44
CA LEU A 61 25.14 10.36 -18.72
C LEU A 61 25.00 8.85 -18.44
N GLU A 62 26.01 8.05 -18.78
CA GLU A 62 26.07 6.63 -18.41
C GLU A 62 26.00 6.45 -16.88
N ASP A 63 26.81 7.21 -16.13
CA ASP A 63 26.82 7.18 -14.67
C ASP A 63 25.49 7.63 -14.04
N TYR A 64 24.87 8.68 -14.60
CA TYR A 64 23.56 9.17 -14.17
C TYR A 64 22.47 8.10 -14.37
N VAL A 65 22.31 7.57 -15.58
CA VAL A 65 21.29 6.55 -15.90
C VAL A 65 21.55 5.25 -15.12
N SER A 66 22.82 4.84 -14.98
CA SER A 66 23.22 3.68 -14.17
C SER A 66 22.85 3.86 -12.69
N SER A 67 23.02 5.07 -12.15
CA SER A 67 22.65 5.41 -10.78
C SER A 67 21.13 5.45 -10.60
N THR A 68 20.37 6.02 -11.55
CA THR A 68 18.90 5.97 -11.53
C THR A 68 18.38 4.52 -11.59
N ALA A 69 18.99 3.66 -12.40
CA ALA A 69 18.62 2.23 -12.44
C ALA A 69 18.88 1.51 -11.10
N LYS A 70 19.96 1.87 -10.39
CA LYS A 70 20.22 1.36 -9.01
C LYS A 70 19.17 1.87 -8.01
N VAL A 71 18.72 3.13 -8.14
CA VAL A 71 17.64 3.68 -7.31
C VAL A 71 16.34 2.91 -7.54
N SER A 72 15.94 2.63 -8.79
CA SER A 72 14.78 1.79 -9.09
C SER A 72 14.90 0.39 -8.46
N LYS A 73 16.09 -0.24 -8.54
CA LYS A 73 16.36 -1.52 -7.86
C LYS A 73 16.19 -1.44 -6.32
N SER A 74 16.62 -0.34 -5.70
CA SER A 74 16.45 -0.15 -4.25
C SER A 74 14.97 -0.03 -3.91
N GLN A 75 14.23 0.81 -4.64
CA GLN A 75 12.80 0.99 -4.42
C GLN A 75 12.03 -0.34 -4.56
N ALA A 76 12.36 -1.20 -5.54
CA ALA A 76 11.78 -2.54 -5.61
C ALA A 76 11.97 -3.34 -4.31
N LYS A 77 13.18 -3.37 -3.75
CA LYS A 77 13.49 -4.06 -2.47
C LYS A 77 12.80 -3.41 -1.27
N ASP A 78 12.57 -2.11 -1.31
CA ASP A 78 11.87 -1.41 -0.24
C ASP A 78 10.36 -1.70 -0.32
N PHE A 79 9.77 -1.75 -1.51
CA PHE A 79 8.41 -2.24 -1.72
C PHE A 79 8.25 -3.74 -1.43
N GLU A 80 9.28 -4.58 -1.58
CA GLU A 80 9.26 -5.97 -1.08
C GLU A 80 9.12 -6.04 0.45
N LYS A 81 9.66 -5.06 1.19
CA LYS A 81 9.47 -4.94 2.65
C LYS A 81 8.06 -4.46 2.99
N VAL A 82 7.54 -3.48 2.24
CA VAL A 82 6.15 -3.02 2.38
C VAL A 82 5.17 -4.16 2.08
N LEU A 83 5.38 -4.94 1.01
CA LEU A 83 4.54 -6.09 0.68
C LEU A 83 4.47 -7.10 1.83
N LYS A 84 5.57 -7.33 2.55
CA LYS A 84 5.60 -8.24 3.70
C LYS A 84 4.68 -7.83 4.86
N THR A 85 4.31 -6.55 4.98
CA THR A 85 3.35 -6.10 6.02
C THR A 85 1.90 -6.44 5.69
N VAL A 86 1.62 -6.83 4.44
CA VAL A 86 0.29 -7.20 3.91
C VAL A 86 0.30 -8.55 3.16
N ASN A 87 1.37 -9.33 3.31
CA ASN A 87 1.56 -10.59 2.59
C ASN A 87 0.79 -11.76 3.23
N GLU A 88 0.63 -11.74 4.56
CA GLU A 88 -0.17 -12.72 5.30
C GLU A 88 -1.67 -12.35 5.25
N PRO A 89 -2.59 -13.33 5.25
CA PRO A 89 -4.02 -13.07 5.45
C PRO A 89 -4.27 -12.29 6.75
N LEU A 90 -5.38 -11.55 6.79
CA LEU A 90 -5.79 -10.81 7.98
C LEU A 90 -5.85 -11.73 9.21
N ARG A 91 -5.20 -11.30 10.30
CA ARG A 91 -5.36 -11.93 11.61
C ARG A 91 -6.83 -11.85 12.01
N GLU A 92 -7.32 -12.94 12.60
CA GLU A 92 -8.75 -13.10 12.93
C GLU A 92 -9.65 -12.90 11.70
N GLY A 93 -9.13 -13.19 10.50
CA GLY A 93 -9.78 -12.94 9.21
C GLY A 93 -11.18 -13.54 9.04
N HIS A 94 -11.53 -14.54 9.86
CA HIS A 94 -12.86 -15.12 9.95
C HIS A 94 -13.94 -14.14 10.45
N HIS A 95 -13.59 -13.03 11.10
CA HIS A 95 -14.55 -11.97 11.39
C HIS A 95 -14.97 -11.20 10.13
N PHE A 96 -14.06 -10.99 9.18
CA PHE A 96 -14.35 -10.30 7.92
C PHE A 96 -14.99 -11.24 6.88
N SER A 97 -15.83 -10.68 6.03
CA SER A 97 -16.40 -11.41 4.92
C SER A 97 -15.32 -11.77 3.89
N GLN A 98 -15.35 -13.03 3.44
CA GLN A 98 -14.48 -13.52 2.36
C GLN A 98 -15.09 -13.27 0.97
N SER A 99 -16.27 -12.64 0.90
CA SER A 99 -16.88 -12.20 -0.36
C SER A 99 -16.17 -10.97 -0.94
N VAL A 100 -16.17 -10.87 -2.27
CA VAL A 100 -15.65 -9.71 -3.00
C VAL A 100 -16.39 -8.44 -2.56
N GLY A 101 -15.66 -7.34 -2.38
CA GLY A 101 -16.20 -6.05 -1.94
C GLY A 101 -16.05 -5.75 -0.44
N GLY A 102 -15.63 -6.72 0.37
CA GLY A 102 -15.32 -6.52 1.80
C GLY A 102 -13.87 -6.10 2.08
N VAL A 103 -13.55 -5.97 3.36
CA VAL A 103 -12.22 -5.64 3.89
C VAL A 103 -11.17 -6.66 3.45
N ALA A 104 -11.50 -7.96 3.43
CA ALA A 104 -10.58 -8.99 2.93
C ALA A 104 -10.21 -8.77 1.45
N SER A 105 -11.20 -8.42 0.62
CA SER A 105 -11.01 -8.10 -0.80
C SER A 105 -10.17 -6.83 -1.00
N TRP A 106 -10.31 -5.84 -0.11
CA TRP A 106 -9.50 -4.63 -0.12
C TRP A 106 -8.04 -4.89 0.29
N PHE A 107 -7.79 -5.75 1.29
CA PHE A 107 -6.42 -6.12 1.67
C PHE A 107 -5.71 -6.93 0.57
N GLU A 108 -6.41 -7.81 -0.15
CA GLU A 108 -5.82 -8.46 -1.34
C GLU A 108 -5.54 -7.45 -2.47
N ASN A 109 -6.38 -6.41 -2.62
CA ASN A 109 -6.09 -5.32 -3.55
C ASN A 109 -4.81 -4.55 -3.16
N ILE A 110 -4.60 -4.23 -1.87
CA ILE A 110 -3.35 -3.60 -1.37
C ILE A 110 -2.15 -4.49 -1.67
N ARG A 111 -2.24 -5.79 -1.35
CA ARG A 111 -1.20 -6.79 -1.58
C ARG A 111 -0.85 -6.90 -3.07
N SER A 112 -1.84 -7.02 -3.94
CA SER A 112 -1.68 -7.10 -5.41
C SER A 112 -1.03 -5.84 -5.99
N ASN A 113 -1.54 -4.65 -5.63
CA ASN A 113 -0.96 -3.38 -6.07
C ASN A 113 0.48 -3.17 -5.57
N THR A 114 0.78 -3.55 -4.31
CA THR A 114 2.15 -3.46 -3.77
C THR A 114 3.11 -4.42 -4.47
N GLN A 115 2.66 -5.64 -4.80
CA GLN A 115 3.42 -6.56 -5.64
C GLN A 115 3.62 -6.01 -7.07
N GLY A 116 2.63 -5.29 -7.60
CA GLY A 116 2.73 -4.51 -8.84
C GLY A 116 3.82 -3.43 -8.77
N MET A 117 3.92 -2.69 -7.65
CA MET A 117 4.98 -1.71 -7.41
C MET A 117 6.37 -2.36 -7.45
N VAL A 118 6.58 -3.49 -6.75
CA VAL A 118 7.86 -4.24 -6.80
C VAL A 118 8.26 -4.54 -8.25
N ASN A 119 7.34 -5.12 -9.03
CA ASN A 119 7.59 -5.51 -10.41
C ASN A 119 7.87 -4.29 -11.31
N LEU A 120 7.10 -3.21 -11.14
CA LEU A 120 7.28 -1.95 -11.88
C LEU A 120 8.68 -1.35 -11.68
N TYR A 121 9.19 -1.35 -10.45
CA TYR A 121 10.54 -0.84 -10.15
C TYR A 121 11.65 -1.77 -10.66
N LEU A 122 11.45 -3.10 -10.62
CA LEU A 122 12.36 -4.07 -11.26
C LEU A 122 12.42 -3.90 -12.78
N ASP A 123 11.27 -3.75 -13.44
CA ASP A 123 11.22 -3.57 -14.89
C ASP A 123 11.78 -2.20 -15.31
N SER A 124 11.65 -1.19 -14.46
CA SER A 124 12.32 0.10 -14.67
C SER A 124 13.85 -0.01 -14.59
N GLU A 125 14.42 -0.81 -13.67
CA GLU A 125 15.86 -1.12 -13.69
C GLU A 125 16.26 -1.81 -15.02
N LYS A 126 15.49 -2.82 -15.45
CA LYS A 126 15.76 -3.59 -16.68
C LYS A 126 15.72 -2.69 -17.91
N ASN A 127 14.71 -1.85 -18.06
CA ASN A 127 14.53 -0.97 -19.23
C ASN A 127 15.66 0.06 -19.35
N LEU A 128 16.03 0.72 -18.24
CA LEU A 128 17.15 1.67 -18.24
C LEU A 128 18.47 0.99 -18.62
N LYS A 129 18.72 -0.24 -18.14
CA LYS A 129 19.94 -1.01 -18.46
C LYS A 129 19.91 -1.68 -19.84
N GLY A 130 18.74 -2.03 -20.35
CA GLY A 130 18.57 -2.78 -21.60
C GLY A 130 18.37 -1.89 -22.84
N SER A 131 17.95 -0.64 -22.65
CA SER A 131 17.57 0.26 -23.76
C SER A 131 18.32 1.60 -23.74
N VAL A 132 18.40 2.26 -22.58
CA VAL A 132 19.04 3.59 -22.49
C VAL A 132 20.57 3.47 -22.41
N LEU A 133 21.10 2.71 -21.45
CA LEU A 133 22.56 2.55 -21.30
C LEU A 133 23.28 2.01 -22.54
N PRO A 134 22.80 0.97 -23.26
CA PRO A 134 23.51 0.44 -24.42
C PRO A 134 23.63 1.46 -25.57
N THR A 135 22.68 2.39 -25.67
CA THR A 135 22.71 3.50 -26.63
C THR A 135 23.86 4.46 -26.33
N LEU A 136 24.01 4.85 -25.05
CA LEU A 136 25.09 5.71 -24.59
C LEU A 136 26.46 5.01 -24.67
N GLU A 137 26.56 3.76 -24.20
CA GLU A 137 27.80 2.99 -24.29
C GLU A 137 28.30 2.81 -25.73
N ARG A 138 27.38 2.65 -26.69
CA ARG A 138 27.71 2.59 -28.12
C ARG A 138 28.26 3.94 -28.59
N LEU A 139 27.60 5.04 -28.25
CA LEU A 139 28.04 6.39 -28.59
C LEU A 139 29.43 6.70 -28.00
N HIS A 140 29.70 6.30 -26.75
CA HIS A 140 31.01 6.43 -26.11
C HIS A 140 32.09 5.64 -26.88
N LYS A 141 31.78 4.42 -27.35
CA LYS A 141 32.66 3.63 -28.22
C LYS A 141 32.88 4.32 -29.58
N GLU A 142 31.85 4.92 -30.18
CA GLU A 142 31.94 5.72 -31.42
C GLU A 142 32.86 6.94 -31.25
N ILE A 143 32.68 7.76 -30.20
CA ILE A 143 33.55 8.92 -29.90
C ILE A 143 35.01 8.49 -29.67
N LYS A 144 35.22 7.36 -28.97
CA LYS A 144 36.56 6.78 -28.77
C LYS A 144 37.19 6.29 -30.08
N ALA A 145 36.39 5.75 -31.01
CA ALA A 145 36.86 5.36 -32.34
C ALA A 145 37.24 6.59 -33.17
N LYS A 146 36.38 7.63 -33.18
CA LYS A 146 36.63 8.89 -33.89
C LYS A 146 37.89 9.60 -33.40
N SER A 147 38.18 9.49 -32.11
CA SER A 147 39.42 10.01 -31.50
C SER A 147 40.68 9.35 -32.08
N LYS A 148 40.64 8.02 -32.31
CA LYS A 148 41.75 7.28 -32.93
C LYS A 148 41.89 7.57 -34.42
N GLU A 149 40.77 7.69 -35.12
CA GLU A 149 40.71 8.04 -36.55
C GLU A 149 41.41 9.39 -36.81
N LEU A 150 41.05 10.41 -36.01
CA LEU A 150 41.64 11.75 -36.10
C LEU A 150 43.16 11.74 -35.84
N GLN A 151 43.62 11.01 -34.82
CA GLN A 151 45.06 10.85 -34.54
C GLN A 151 45.82 10.17 -35.69
N GLY A 152 45.21 9.18 -36.34
CA GLY A 152 45.82 8.47 -37.46
C GLY A 152 45.86 9.27 -38.76
N GLY A 153 44.79 10.01 -39.07
CA GLY A 153 44.66 10.77 -40.32
C GLY A 153 45.59 11.99 -40.40
N ALA A 154 45.54 12.86 -39.38
CA ALA A 154 46.28 14.13 -39.39
C ALA A 154 47.81 13.95 -39.46
N ALA A 155 48.33 12.87 -38.86
CA ALA A 155 49.76 12.60 -38.81
C ALA A 155 50.40 12.30 -40.18
N LYS A 156 49.62 12.06 -41.24
CA LYS A 156 50.13 11.77 -42.60
C LYS A 156 50.41 13.06 -43.38
N GLY A 157 49.48 14.02 -43.36
CA GLY A 157 49.62 15.30 -44.07
C GLY A 157 50.76 16.15 -43.52
N ALA A 158 50.85 16.28 -42.19
CA ALA A 158 51.94 16.98 -41.51
C ALA A 158 53.33 16.47 -41.94
N LYS A 159 53.56 15.15 -41.94
CA LYS A 159 54.83 14.55 -42.38
C LYS A 159 55.19 14.81 -43.84
N ALA A 160 54.19 15.00 -44.71
CA ALA A 160 54.45 15.35 -46.11
C ALA A 160 54.93 16.80 -46.24
N VAL A 161 54.29 17.72 -45.49
CA VAL A 161 54.70 19.12 -45.37
C VAL A 161 56.10 19.24 -44.76
N ASP A 162 56.37 18.60 -43.62
CA ASP A 162 57.68 18.63 -42.94
C ASP A 162 58.81 18.17 -43.89
N LYS A 163 58.56 17.09 -44.64
CA LYS A 163 59.51 16.56 -45.62
C LYS A 163 59.74 17.52 -46.78
N ALA A 164 58.69 18.20 -47.25
CA ALA A 164 58.82 19.20 -48.31
C ALA A 164 59.61 20.42 -47.83
N ARG A 165 59.25 20.99 -46.66
CA ARG A 165 59.99 22.08 -45.99
C ARG A 165 61.46 21.75 -45.83
N GLY A 166 61.79 20.60 -45.24
CA GLY A 166 63.18 20.19 -45.02
C GLY A 166 63.98 19.95 -46.31
N ILE A 167 63.33 19.70 -47.46
CA ILE A 167 64.00 19.63 -48.77
C ILE A 167 64.19 21.03 -49.37
N THR A 168 63.20 21.92 -49.24
CA THR A 168 63.30 23.33 -49.65
C THR A 168 64.41 24.04 -48.90
N GLN A 169 64.40 23.97 -47.56
CA GLN A 169 65.34 24.64 -46.67
C GLN A 169 66.80 24.30 -47.00
N LYS A 170 67.12 23.01 -47.15
CA LYS A 170 68.46 22.55 -47.56
C LYS A 170 68.94 23.11 -48.90
N HIS A 171 68.01 23.45 -49.81
CA HIS A 171 68.37 24.07 -51.10
C HIS A 171 68.46 25.60 -51.01
N ILE A 172 67.76 26.24 -50.06
CA ILE A 172 67.95 27.65 -49.72
C ILE A 172 69.35 27.83 -49.08
N GLU A 173 69.72 26.98 -48.13
CA GLU A 173 71.05 26.94 -47.51
C GLU A 173 72.16 26.73 -48.55
N LEU A 174 71.99 25.74 -49.44
CA LEU A 174 72.94 25.47 -50.53
C LEU A 174 73.06 26.68 -51.48
N LEU A 175 71.96 27.35 -51.83
CA LEU A 175 71.97 28.58 -52.62
C LEU A 175 72.73 29.71 -51.91
N ALA A 176 72.47 29.93 -50.63
CA ALA A 176 73.15 30.94 -49.83
C ALA A 176 74.66 30.69 -49.78
N GLN A 177 75.08 29.45 -49.51
CA GLN A 177 76.48 29.05 -49.46
C GLN A 177 77.20 29.32 -50.79
N HIS A 178 76.62 28.94 -51.92
CA HIS A 178 77.28 29.12 -53.23
C HIS A 178 77.20 30.55 -53.77
N THR A 179 76.20 31.33 -53.37
CA THR A 179 76.15 32.77 -53.67
C THR A 179 77.28 33.50 -52.93
N ALA A 180 77.44 33.27 -51.63
CA ALA A 180 78.55 33.84 -50.85
C ALA A 180 79.93 33.35 -51.35
N THR A 181 80.02 32.12 -51.84
CA THR A 181 81.26 31.58 -52.44
C THR A 181 81.62 32.30 -53.75
N LEU A 182 80.63 32.61 -54.60
CA LEU A 182 80.84 33.35 -55.85
C LEU A 182 81.43 34.75 -55.59
N ASP A 183 80.87 35.47 -54.62
CA ASP A 183 81.34 36.82 -54.26
C ASP A 183 82.78 36.79 -53.70
N ALA A 184 83.13 35.75 -52.94
CA ALA A 184 84.48 35.59 -52.39
C ALA A 184 85.53 35.11 -53.42
N ALA A 185 85.13 34.39 -54.48
CA ALA A 185 86.02 33.62 -55.34
C ALA A 185 86.80 34.41 -56.41
N HIS A 186 86.56 35.72 -56.56
CA HIS A 186 87.34 36.65 -57.41
C HIS A 186 87.66 36.13 -58.85
N GLY A 187 86.71 35.43 -59.47
CA GLY A 187 86.84 34.94 -60.86
C GLY A 187 87.33 33.49 -61.03
N ASN A 188 87.51 32.72 -59.95
CA ASN A 188 87.77 31.29 -60.06
C ASN A 188 86.57 30.52 -60.65
N LYS A 189 86.86 29.45 -61.40
CA LYS A 189 85.84 28.60 -62.05
C LYS A 189 85.00 27.85 -61.01
N ILE A 190 83.71 28.15 -60.96
CA ILE A 190 82.71 27.41 -60.17
C ILE A 190 82.25 26.17 -60.98
N ASP A 191 81.90 25.10 -60.29
CA ASP A 191 81.25 23.93 -60.88
C ASP A 191 79.82 24.27 -61.34
N THR A 192 79.45 23.83 -62.54
CA THR A 192 78.16 24.14 -63.17
C THR A 192 76.97 23.61 -62.38
N ALA A 193 77.13 22.55 -61.58
CA ALA A 193 76.08 22.06 -60.69
C ALA A 193 75.79 23.00 -59.49
N HIS A 194 76.75 23.86 -59.15
CA HIS A 194 76.74 24.76 -58.01
C HIS A 194 76.55 26.24 -58.41
N ASP A 195 76.18 26.49 -59.67
CA ASP A 195 75.82 27.81 -60.17
C ASP A 195 74.61 28.40 -59.41
N PRO A 196 74.70 29.60 -58.82
CA PRO A 196 73.61 30.19 -58.04
C PRO A 196 72.30 30.40 -58.81
N TYR A 197 72.34 30.62 -60.12
CA TYR A 197 71.12 30.76 -60.93
C TYR A 197 70.41 29.41 -61.11
N ILE A 198 71.15 28.33 -61.33
CA ILE A 198 70.61 26.95 -61.36
C ILE A 198 70.07 26.58 -59.98
N LEU A 199 70.80 26.85 -58.90
CA LEU A 199 70.35 26.61 -57.53
C LEU A 199 69.07 27.38 -57.19
N ARG A 200 68.96 28.66 -57.57
CA ARG A 200 67.74 29.47 -57.42
C ARG A 200 66.53 28.86 -58.13
N ARG A 201 66.70 28.35 -59.36
CA ARG A 201 65.62 27.62 -60.06
C ARG A 201 65.25 26.33 -59.34
N GLY A 202 66.24 25.64 -58.75
CA GLY A 202 66.04 24.47 -57.89
C GLY A 202 65.23 24.76 -56.63
N VAL A 203 65.48 25.91 -55.96
CA VAL A 203 64.70 26.40 -54.82
C VAL A 203 63.25 26.69 -55.23
N VAL A 204 63.03 27.47 -56.30
CA VAL A 204 61.67 27.82 -56.77
C VAL A 204 60.84 26.56 -57.09
N HIS A 205 61.45 25.53 -57.70
CA HIS A 205 60.78 24.26 -57.96
C HIS A 205 60.36 23.53 -56.67
N ARG A 206 61.21 23.51 -55.64
CA ARG A 206 60.93 22.84 -54.35
C ARG A 206 59.91 23.62 -53.52
N LEU A 207 60.01 24.95 -53.51
CA LEU A 207 59.04 25.83 -52.86
C LEU A 207 57.64 25.66 -53.48
N ASN A 208 57.53 25.57 -54.81
CA ASN A 208 56.26 25.26 -55.46
C ASN A 208 55.69 23.90 -55.01
N LYS A 209 56.53 22.86 -54.91
CA LYS A 209 56.11 21.56 -54.38
C LYS A 209 55.65 21.66 -52.92
N GLN A 210 56.39 22.36 -52.07
CA GLN A 210 56.02 22.56 -50.67
C GLN A 210 54.66 23.26 -50.54
N VAL A 211 54.42 24.33 -51.29
CA VAL A 211 53.14 25.03 -51.31
C VAL A 211 52.00 24.11 -51.76
N ILE A 212 52.25 23.15 -52.67
CA ILE A 212 51.26 22.13 -53.04
C ILE A 212 50.97 21.19 -51.85
N GLU A 213 51.98 20.65 -51.16
CA GLU A 213 51.76 19.77 -49.99
C GLU A 213 51.08 20.51 -48.83
N GLU A 214 51.42 21.79 -48.59
CA GLU A 214 50.80 22.64 -47.57
C GLU A 214 49.33 22.93 -47.88
N ASN A 215 48.99 23.22 -49.14
CA ASN A 215 47.59 23.40 -49.56
C ASN A 215 46.80 22.09 -49.48
N ASN A 216 47.39 20.96 -49.84
CA ASN A 216 46.76 19.64 -49.69
C ASN A 216 46.45 19.34 -48.22
N ASN A 217 47.44 19.47 -47.33
CA ASN A 217 47.27 19.27 -45.89
C ASN A 217 46.23 20.24 -45.28
N ARG A 218 46.20 21.50 -45.72
CA ARG A 218 45.15 22.46 -45.34
C ARG A 218 43.76 22.00 -45.78
N GLN A 219 43.62 21.50 -47.01
CA GLN A 219 42.35 21.00 -47.53
C GLN A 219 41.87 19.74 -46.78
N ASP A 220 42.79 18.83 -46.43
CA ASP A 220 42.51 17.67 -45.59
C ASP A 220 41.99 18.08 -44.20
N ILE A 221 42.62 19.08 -43.56
CA ILE A 221 42.18 19.60 -42.25
C ILE A 221 40.79 20.24 -42.34
N ILE A 222 40.49 20.99 -43.41
CA ILE A 222 39.15 21.55 -43.65
C ILE A 222 38.12 20.42 -43.83
N ALA A 223 38.46 19.35 -44.56
CA ALA A 223 37.58 18.19 -44.70
C ALA A 223 37.34 17.48 -43.36
N VAL A 224 38.37 17.34 -42.52
CA VAL A 224 38.25 16.83 -41.15
C VAL A 224 37.31 17.71 -40.31
N GLN A 225 37.47 19.03 -40.33
CA GLN A 225 36.60 19.97 -39.60
C GLN A 225 35.13 19.86 -40.02
N ASN A 226 34.85 19.79 -41.33
CA ASN A 226 33.49 19.62 -41.86
C ASN A 226 32.86 18.28 -41.44
N ASN A 227 33.64 17.18 -41.46
CA ASN A 227 33.17 15.89 -40.97
C ASN A 227 32.95 15.89 -39.45
N PHE A 228 33.78 16.62 -38.70
CA PHE A 228 33.66 16.78 -37.26
C PHE A 228 32.35 17.49 -36.87
N GLN A 229 31.95 18.53 -37.60
CA GLN A 229 30.67 19.22 -37.42
C GLN A 229 29.48 18.24 -37.53
N GLN A 230 29.49 17.37 -38.54
CA GLN A 230 28.45 16.35 -38.74
C GLN A 230 28.47 15.29 -37.62
N PHE A 231 29.67 14.89 -37.17
CA PHE A 231 29.83 13.95 -36.07
C PHE A 231 29.28 14.51 -34.74
N GLU A 232 29.53 15.78 -34.42
CA GLU A 232 28.97 16.41 -33.21
C GLU A 232 27.44 16.51 -33.24
N ALA A 233 26.86 16.80 -34.42
CA ALA A 233 25.41 16.78 -34.58
C ALA A 233 24.82 15.39 -34.30
N HIS A 234 25.45 14.33 -34.82
CA HIS A 234 25.07 12.93 -34.54
C HIS A 234 25.22 12.56 -33.05
N VAL A 235 26.30 13.00 -32.40
CA VAL A 235 26.52 12.81 -30.95
C VAL A 235 25.37 13.43 -30.16
N LEU A 236 25.01 14.67 -30.45
CA LEU A 236 23.94 15.39 -29.74
C LEU A 236 22.56 14.76 -30.01
N GLN A 237 22.26 14.40 -31.26
CA GLN A 237 21.02 13.72 -31.64
C GLN A 237 20.87 12.35 -30.95
N THR A 238 21.95 11.58 -30.86
CA THR A 238 21.95 10.28 -30.17
C THR A 238 21.70 10.45 -28.67
N VAL A 239 22.29 11.48 -28.04
CA VAL A 239 22.02 11.82 -26.63
C VAL A 239 20.57 12.27 -26.43
N GLN A 240 20.03 13.11 -27.32
CA GLN A 240 18.64 13.57 -27.25
C GLN A 240 17.66 12.38 -27.30
N GLY A 241 17.84 11.45 -28.25
CA GLY A 241 17.02 10.24 -28.34
C GLY A 241 17.16 9.33 -27.11
N ALA A 242 18.37 9.18 -26.54
CA ALA A 242 18.57 8.42 -25.31
C ALA A 242 17.85 9.05 -24.10
N MET A 243 17.87 10.39 -23.99
CA MET A 243 17.18 11.12 -22.91
C MET A 243 15.66 11.18 -23.10
N GLU A 244 15.16 11.16 -24.33
CA GLU A 244 13.74 10.99 -24.63
C GLU A 244 13.27 9.60 -24.15
N GLN A 245 13.97 8.53 -24.52
CA GLN A 245 13.64 7.17 -24.05
C GLN A 245 13.72 7.04 -22.53
N PHE A 246 14.74 7.63 -21.89
CA PHE A 246 14.84 7.72 -20.43
C PHE A 246 13.58 8.37 -19.83
N THR A 247 13.16 9.53 -20.37
CA THR A 247 11.99 10.26 -19.90
C THR A 247 10.70 9.45 -20.07
N ILE A 248 10.55 8.76 -21.21
CA ILE A 248 9.41 7.86 -21.46
C ILE A 248 9.34 6.75 -20.40
N TYR A 249 10.44 6.08 -20.07
CA TYR A 249 10.44 5.03 -19.05
C TYR A 249 10.12 5.57 -17.65
N MET A 250 10.70 6.71 -17.27
CA MET A 250 10.49 7.31 -15.95
C MET A 250 9.07 7.86 -15.78
N SER A 251 8.48 8.49 -16.81
CA SER A 251 7.08 8.96 -16.75
C SER A 251 6.11 7.79 -16.64
N ASN A 252 6.27 6.75 -17.47
CA ASN A 252 5.45 5.53 -17.40
C ASN A 252 5.54 4.83 -16.03
N GLN A 253 6.70 4.87 -15.38
CA GLN A 253 6.87 4.38 -14.02
C GLN A 253 6.03 5.20 -13.03
N LEU A 254 6.15 6.53 -13.05
CA LEU A 254 5.44 7.41 -12.12
C LEU A 254 3.91 7.34 -12.30
N ASP A 255 3.42 7.29 -13.53
CA ASP A 255 1.99 7.21 -13.83
C ASP A 255 1.37 5.88 -13.36
N ARG A 256 2.04 4.76 -13.61
CA ARG A 256 1.61 3.44 -13.11
C ARG A 256 1.66 3.37 -11.59
N HIS A 257 2.68 3.93 -10.96
CA HIS A 257 2.81 4.01 -9.51
C HIS A 257 1.66 4.81 -8.89
N ARG A 258 1.31 5.95 -9.47
CA ARG A 258 0.13 6.75 -9.10
C ARG A 258 -1.17 5.97 -9.27
N ALA A 259 -1.33 5.26 -10.39
CA ALA A 259 -2.54 4.48 -10.67
C ALA A 259 -2.79 3.38 -9.62
N MET A 260 -1.74 2.65 -9.20
CA MET A 260 -1.86 1.60 -8.19
C MET A 260 -2.31 2.15 -6.82
N TYR A 261 -1.79 3.30 -6.39
CA TYR A 261 -2.29 3.96 -5.17
C TYR A 261 -3.73 4.47 -5.31
N SER A 262 -4.12 4.94 -6.50
CA SER A 262 -5.51 5.34 -6.77
C SER A 262 -6.47 4.15 -6.75
N ASP A 263 -6.04 2.97 -7.19
CA ASP A 263 -6.81 1.74 -7.15
C ASP A 263 -6.99 1.22 -5.71
N ILE A 264 -5.92 1.24 -4.89
CA ILE A 264 -5.99 0.96 -3.45
C ILE A 264 -7.03 1.84 -2.75
N LEU A 265 -7.01 3.16 -3.02
CA LEU A 265 -7.98 4.09 -2.45
C LEU A 265 -9.40 3.81 -2.96
N SER A 266 -9.57 3.57 -4.26
CA SER A 266 -10.87 3.25 -4.84
C SER A 266 -11.44 1.93 -4.31
N SER A 267 -10.61 0.92 -4.06
CA SER A 267 -11.01 -0.33 -3.43
C SER A 267 -11.45 -0.13 -1.98
N ALA A 268 -10.78 0.75 -1.22
CA ALA A 268 -11.19 1.08 0.15
C ALA A 268 -12.56 1.78 0.18
N GLN A 269 -12.72 2.79 -0.67
CA GLN A 269 -13.93 3.62 -0.77
C GLN A 269 -15.16 2.87 -1.33
N ARG A 270 -14.95 1.71 -1.97
CA ARG A 270 -16.04 0.85 -2.47
C ARG A 270 -16.60 -0.11 -1.43
N VAL A 271 -15.97 -0.27 -0.26
CA VAL A 271 -16.49 -1.12 0.82
C VAL A 271 -17.69 -0.39 1.47
N PRO A 272 -18.92 -0.93 1.41
CA PRO A 272 -20.07 -0.30 2.07
C PRO A 272 -19.92 -0.33 3.60
N PRO A 273 -20.29 0.72 4.35
CA PRO A 273 -20.05 0.79 5.80
C PRO A 273 -20.70 -0.33 6.63
N ASP A 274 -21.82 -0.87 6.15
CA ASP A 274 -22.61 -1.93 6.77
C ASP A 274 -22.23 -3.34 6.29
N PHE A 275 -21.43 -3.45 5.22
CA PHE A 275 -21.13 -4.72 4.54
C PHE A 275 -20.58 -5.80 5.47
N GLU A 276 -19.57 -5.45 6.26
CA GLU A 276 -18.96 -6.40 7.20
C GLU A 276 -19.94 -6.79 8.31
N TRP A 277 -20.72 -5.84 8.83
CA TRP A 277 -21.67 -6.10 9.91
C TRP A 277 -22.83 -7.01 9.44
N VAL A 278 -23.41 -6.73 8.27
CA VAL A 278 -24.47 -7.56 7.67
C VAL A 278 -23.96 -8.98 7.41
N ASN A 279 -22.79 -9.13 6.76
CA ASN A 279 -22.21 -10.45 6.52
C ASN A 279 -21.78 -11.15 7.81
N PHE A 280 -21.37 -10.43 8.85
CA PHE A 280 -21.08 -11.00 10.18
C PHE A 280 -22.35 -11.49 10.88
N MET A 281 -23.43 -10.70 10.90
CA MET A 281 -24.71 -11.10 11.46
C MET A 281 -25.25 -12.36 10.77
N THR A 282 -25.34 -12.36 9.43
CA THR A 282 -25.86 -13.52 8.68
C THR A 282 -25.09 -14.82 8.96
N ARG A 283 -23.77 -14.76 9.21
CA ARG A 283 -22.96 -15.94 9.54
C ARG A 283 -23.10 -16.39 11.00
N ASN A 284 -23.44 -15.49 11.92
CA ASN A 284 -23.50 -15.73 13.36
C ASN A 284 -24.92 -15.64 13.94
N ASP A 285 -25.95 -15.64 13.10
CA ASP A 285 -27.37 -15.51 13.47
C ASP A 285 -27.79 -16.47 14.59
N HIS A 286 -27.30 -17.72 14.54
CA HIS A 286 -27.52 -18.76 15.56
C HIS A 286 -26.85 -18.50 16.94
N ILE A 287 -25.96 -17.51 17.05
CA ILE A 287 -25.23 -17.12 18.28
C ILE A 287 -25.70 -15.75 18.76
N LEU A 288 -25.97 -14.83 17.84
CA LEU A 288 -26.36 -13.46 18.15
C LEU A 288 -27.79 -13.42 18.73
N VAL A 289 -28.03 -12.45 19.61
CA VAL A 289 -29.37 -12.20 20.13
C VAL A 289 -30.23 -11.62 19.01
N ASN A 290 -31.26 -12.35 18.60
CA ASN A 290 -32.24 -11.85 17.66
C ASN A 290 -32.97 -10.62 18.25
N PRO A 291 -32.88 -9.43 17.64
CA PRO A 291 -33.50 -8.21 18.15
C PRO A 291 -35.03 -8.20 18.05
N ASP A 292 -35.60 -9.00 17.15
CA ASP A 292 -37.05 -9.17 16.95
C ASP A 292 -37.65 -10.22 17.90
N ALA A 293 -36.81 -10.91 18.69
CA ALA A 293 -37.29 -11.84 19.71
C ALA A 293 -38.01 -11.07 20.84
N PRO A 294 -39.23 -11.47 21.24
CA PRO A 294 -39.95 -10.76 22.29
C PRO A 294 -39.19 -10.83 23.62
N PRO A 295 -39.19 -9.75 24.44
CA PRO A 295 -38.64 -9.80 25.79
C PRO A 295 -39.23 -10.96 26.59
N ARG A 296 -38.39 -11.63 27.40
CA ARG A 296 -38.87 -12.70 28.28
C ARG A 296 -39.87 -12.14 29.28
N SER A 297 -41.08 -12.69 29.28
CA SER A 297 -42.16 -12.37 30.22
C SER A 297 -42.39 -13.53 31.17
N LEU A 298 -42.68 -13.24 32.44
CA LEU A 298 -43.09 -14.25 33.43
C LEU A 298 -44.34 -15.02 32.98
N SER A 299 -45.24 -14.40 32.21
CA SER A 299 -46.41 -15.07 31.61
C SER A 299 -46.05 -16.22 30.65
N ASN A 300 -44.82 -16.21 30.13
CA ASN A 300 -44.34 -17.17 29.13
C ASN A 300 -43.34 -18.18 29.75
N ILE A 301 -43.13 -18.11 31.07
CA ILE A 301 -42.27 -19.03 31.82
C ILE A 301 -43.20 -20.02 32.53
N THR A 302 -43.10 -21.29 32.17
CA THR A 302 -43.77 -22.37 32.90
C THR A 302 -42.80 -23.04 33.87
N PHE A 303 -43.29 -23.38 35.05
CA PHE A 303 -42.50 -24.11 36.06
C PHE A 303 -43.34 -25.23 36.73
N PRO A 304 -42.69 -26.30 37.22
CA PRO A 304 -43.40 -27.40 37.87
C PRO A 304 -44.28 -26.92 39.04
N ASN A 305 -45.50 -27.45 39.12
CA ASN A 305 -46.51 -27.16 40.16
C ASN A 305 -47.11 -25.74 40.18
N GLN A 306 -46.81 -24.85 39.22
CA GLN A 306 -47.37 -23.48 39.19
C GLN A 306 -48.91 -23.44 39.38
N ASP A 307 -49.61 -24.36 38.70
CA ASP A 307 -51.07 -24.44 38.63
C ASP A 307 -51.69 -25.42 39.64
N HIS A 308 -50.87 -26.05 40.49
CA HIS A 308 -51.30 -27.07 41.41
C HIS A 308 -52.32 -26.51 42.41
N ARG A 309 -53.41 -27.24 42.73
CA ARG A 309 -54.51 -26.69 43.55
C ARG A 309 -54.10 -26.12 44.91
N ALA A 310 -52.96 -26.53 45.45
CA ALA A 310 -52.44 -26.05 46.74
C ALA A 310 -51.74 -24.69 46.67
N THR A 311 -51.36 -24.19 45.48
CA THR A 311 -50.79 -22.85 45.29
C THR A 311 -51.87 -21.77 45.11
N LYS A 312 -53.13 -22.17 44.89
CA LYS A 312 -54.27 -21.26 44.68
C LYS A 312 -54.99 -21.02 46.01
N PRO A 313 -55.28 -19.76 46.39
CA PRO A 313 -55.92 -19.46 47.66
C PRO A 313 -57.41 -19.86 47.68
N LEU A 314 -57.94 -20.13 48.87
CA LEU A 314 -59.37 -20.39 49.09
C LEU A 314 -60.17 -19.08 49.19
N ILE A 315 -59.56 -18.04 49.75
CA ILE A 315 -59.98 -16.64 49.68
C ILE A 315 -58.74 -15.76 49.93
N GLU A 316 -58.67 -14.61 49.28
CA GLU A 316 -57.61 -13.61 49.45
C GLU A 316 -58.18 -12.20 49.29
N GLY A 317 -57.48 -11.19 49.83
CA GLY A 317 -57.89 -9.79 49.73
C GLY A 317 -57.58 -8.94 50.96
N LEU A 318 -57.97 -7.68 50.91
CA LEU A 318 -57.75 -6.74 52.00
C LEU A 318 -58.79 -6.93 53.12
N LEU A 319 -58.31 -7.03 54.36
CA LEU A 319 -59.12 -6.88 55.57
C LEU A 319 -58.54 -5.78 56.44
N GLU A 320 -59.38 -5.13 57.23
CA GLU A 320 -58.96 -4.24 58.30
C GLU A 320 -58.90 -5.00 59.62
N ARG A 321 -57.75 -5.00 60.29
CA ARG A 321 -57.57 -5.59 61.63
C ARG A 321 -57.48 -4.51 62.69
N LYS A 322 -58.18 -4.68 63.81
CA LYS A 322 -58.06 -3.79 64.97
C LYS A 322 -56.66 -3.93 65.58
N SER A 323 -55.96 -2.81 65.77
CA SER A 323 -54.60 -2.82 66.33
C SER A 323 -54.58 -3.28 67.78
N ARG A 324 -53.52 -4.00 68.18
CA ARG A 324 -53.26 -4.37 69.58
C ARG A 324 -52.88 -3.15 70.44
N ALA A 325 -52.34 -2.09 69.83
CA ALA A 325 -52.09 -0.82 70.50
C ALA A 325 -53.39 0.00 70.55
N MET A 326 -53.93 0.23 71.75
CA MET A 326 -55.27 0.83 71.96
C MET A 326 -55.54 2.14 71.19
N LEU A 327 -54.50 2.91 70.86
CA LEU A 327 -54.62 4.21 70.18
C LEU A 327 -54.68 4.13 68.64
N LYS A 328 -54.38 2.99 68.00
CA LYS A 328 -54.10 2.95 66.54
C LYS A 328 -55.26 2.45 65.65
N GLY A 329 -56.47 2.31 66.18
CA GLY A 329 -57.67 2.01 65.39
C GLY A 329 -57.63 0.69 64.62
N TYR A 330 -58.20 0.67 63.41
CA TYR A 330 -58.12 -0.44 62.45
C TYR A 330 -57.04 -0.14 61.40
N SER A 331 -56.27 -1.15 61.01
CA SER A 331 -55.25 -1.08 59.96
C SER A 331 -55.52 -2.13 58.88
N SER A 332 -55.44 -1.74 57.61
CA SER A 332 -55.56 -2.68 56.49
C SER A 332 -54.29 -3.52 56.32
N GLY A 333 -54.47 -4.80 55.98
CA GLY A 333 -53.44 -5.72 55.53
C GLY A 333 -54.00 -6.65 54.44
N TYR A 334 -53.13 -7.32 53.69
CA TYR A 334 -53.53 -8.33 52.71
C TYR A 334 -53.60 -9.69 53.41
N TYR A 335 -54.71 -10.40 53.28
CA TYR A 335 -54.90 -11.69 53.95
C TYR A 335 -55.15 -12.79 52.92
N VAL A 336 -54.75 -14.01 53.26
CA VAL A 336 -54.87 -15.19 52.39
C VAL A 336 -55.24 -16.41 53.23
N VAL A 337 -56.32 -17.11 52.89
CA VAL A 337 -56.60 -18.47 53.41
C VAL A 337 -56.11 -19.48 52.39
N THR A 338 -55.20 -20.36 52.80
CA THR A 338 -54.61 -21.39 51.91
C THR A 338 -55.31 -22.74 52.03
N PRO A 339 -55.23 -23.61 51.00
CA PRO A 339 -55.68 -25.00 51.10
C PRO A 339 -54.98 -25.81 52.21
N ALA A 340 -53.80 -25.37 52.65
CA ALA A 340 -53.09 -25.90 53.82
C ALA A 340 -53.69 -25.47 55.18
N ARG A 341 -54.84 -24.77 55.16
CA ARG A 341 -55.60 -24.30 56.33
C ARG A 341 -54.87 -23.25 57.19
N TYR A 342 -54.02 -22.43 56.56
CA TYR A 342 -53.48 -21.24 57.20
C TYR A 342 -54.24 -19.99 56.77
N LEU A 343 -54.41 -19.04 57.70
CA LEU A 343 -54.70 -17.64 57.41
C LEU A 343 -53.39 -16.85 57.58
N HIS A 344 -52.84 -16.37 56.48
CA HIS A 344 -51.66 -15.51 56.47
C HIS A 344 -52.07 -14.03 56.38
N GLU A 345 -51.25 -13.15 56.96
CA GLU A 345 -51.25 -11.70 56.73
C GLU A 345 -49.96 -11.33 56.00
N PHE A 346 -50.09 -10.64 54.89
CA PHE A 346 -49.01 -9.98 54.17
C PHE A 346 -49.24 -8.47 54.20
N LYS A 347 -48.15 -7.71 54.06
CA LYS A 347 -48.18 -6.26 54.02
C LYS A 347 -48.88 -5.72 52.76
N ASP A 348 -48.67 -6.41 51.64
CA ASP A 348 -49.18 -6.11 50.31
C ASP A 348 -49.27 -7.43 49.51
N ASN A 349 -49.61 -7.35 48.22
CA ASN A 349 -49.70 -8.49 47.29
C ASN A 349 -48.72 -8.29 46.12
N ASP A 350 -47.49 -7.86 46.42
CA ASP A 350 -46.45 -7.51 45.44
C ASP A 350 -45.30 -8.52 45.45
N ASP A 351 -45.53 -9.67 44.82
CA ASP A 351 -44.55 -10.75 44.64
C ASP A 351 -43.29 -10.33 43.84
N PHE A 352 -43.28 -9.15 43.22
CA PHE A 352 -42.20 -8.72 42.32
C PHE A 352 -41.18 -7.81 43.01
N ARG A 353 -41.61 -6.96 43.95
CA ARG A 353 -40.71 -5.98 44.60
C ARG A 353 -40.04 -6.50 45.86
N ARG A 354 -40.58 -7.54 46.50
CA ARG A 354 -40.05 -8.17 47.72
C ARG A 354 -40.43 -9.64 47.75
N ASP A 355 -39.61 -10.47 48.41
CA ASP A 355 -40.01 -11.84 48.71
C ASP A 355 -41.26 -11.83 49.62
N PRO A 356 -42.34 -12.56 49.26
CA PRO A 356 -43.57 -12.58 50.05
C PRO A 356 -43.34 -13.32 51.37
N HIS A 357 -43.35 -12.56 52.48
CA HIS A 357 -43.19 -13.08 53.83
C HIS A 357 -44.39 -12.70 54.72
N PRO A 358 -45.06 -13.66 55.38
CA PRO A 358 -46.24 -13.36 56.18
C PRO A 358 -45.89 -12.74 57.53
N GLU A 359 -46.44 -11.56 57.83
CA GLU A 359 -46.27 -10.87 59.12
C GLU A 359 -47.00 -11.61 60.27
N LEU A 360 -48.12 -12.26 59.96
CA LEU A 360 -48.92 -13.10 60.86
C LEU A 360 -49.26 -14.40 60.12
N SER A 361 -49.33 -15.52 60.84
CA SER A 361 -49.88 -16.77 60.31
C SER A 361 -50.66 -17.49 61.38
N LEU A 362 -51.92 -17.83 61.11
CA LEU A 362 -52.76 -18.63 62.01
C LEU A 362 -53.05 -19.98 61.37
N TYR A 363 -52.78 -21.08 62.08
CA TYR A 363 -53.28 -22.39 61.66
C TYR A 363 -54.75 -22.52 62.07
N LEU A 364 -55.65 -22.48 61.09
CA LEU A 364 -57.09 -22.32 61.30
C LEU A 364 -57.77 -23.47 62.08
N PRO A 365 -57.35 -24.74 61.98
CA PRO A 365 -57.90 -25.81 62.82
C PRO A 365 -57.68 -25.62 64.33
N ASP A 366 -56.67 -24.84 64.73
CA ASP A 366 -56.39 -24.49 66.13
C ASP A 366 -57.04 -23.15 66.54
N CYS A 367 -57.85 -22.55 65.66
CA CYS A 367 -58.49 -21.26 65.86
C CYS A 367 -59.98 -21.37 66.19
N VAL A 368 -60.48 -20.43 67.00
CA VAL A 368 -61.91 -20.26 67.28
C VAL A 368 -62.40 -18.99 66.58
N ILE A 369 -63.40 -19.12 65.71
CA ILE A 369 -64.06 -17.99 65.04
C ILE A 369 -65.30 -17.54 65.85
N GLY A 370 -65.37 -16.24 66.14
CA GLY A 370 -66.54 -15.62 66.79
C GLY A 370 -67.70 -15.42 65.81
N ALA A 371 -68.85 -14.94 66.27
CA ALA A 371 -69.96 -14.60 65.39
C ALA A 371 -69.63 -13.43 64.44
N ILE A 372 -70.33 -13.34 63.32
CA ILE A 372 -70.31 -12.19 62.42
C ILE A 372 -71.25 -11.08 62.95
N ASP A 373 -70.75 -9.85 62.99
CA ASP A 373 -71.47 -8.63 63.40
C ASP A 373 -71.39 -7.58 62.29
N GLY A 374 -72.36 -7.63 61.37
CA GLY A 374 -72.43 -6.78 60.19
C GLY A 374 -71.22 -6.95 59.27
N VAL A 375 -70.24 -6.05 59.41
CA VAL A 375 -68.97 -6.07 58.64
C VAL A 375 -67.78 -6.63 59.43
N LYS A 376 -67.98 -7.03 60.69
CA LYS A 376 -66.91 -7.42 61.63
C LYS A 376 -67.02 -8.89 62.01
N PHE A 377 -65.88 -9.50 62.33
CA PHE A 377 -65.80 -10.82 62.95
C PHE A 377 -64.48 -10.96 63.71
N ASN A 378 -64.42 -11.88 64.67
CA ASN A 378 -63.20 -12.14 65.44
C ASN A 378 -62.66 -13.55 65.13
N VAL A 379 -61.34 -13.70 65.06
CA VAL A 379 -60.66 -15.01 65.03
C VAL A 379 -59.67 -15.05 66.19
N LYS A 380 -59.82 -16.02 67.09
CA LYS A 380 -58.90 -16.26 68.21
C LYS A 380 -58.00 -17.44 67.88
N GLY A 381 -56.70 -17.17 67.74
CA GLY A 381 -55.73 -18.16 67.29
C GLY A 381 -54.35 -17.90 67.88
N LYS A 382 -53.48 -18.91 67.79
CA LYS A 382 -52.05 -18.74 68.05
C LYS A 382 -51.36 -18.34 66.75
N ASP A 383 -50.58 -17.27 66.83
CA ASP A 383 -49.73 -16.81 65.74
C ASP A 383 -48.46 -17.67 65.63
N VAL A 384 -48.15 -18.08 64.41
CA VAL A 384 -47.08 -19.01 64.05
C VAL A 384 -46.22 -18.52 62.88
N SER A 385 -46.26 -17.23 62.51
CA SER A 385 -45.38 -16.65 61.48
C SER A 385 -43.89 -16.70 61.85
N GLY A 386 -43.58 -16.75 63.15
CA GLY A 386 -42.20 -16.81 63.64
C GLY A 386 -41.51 -18.16 63.43
N GLY A 387 -40.18 -18.14 63.46
CA GLY A 387 -39.39 -19.37 63.56
C GLY A 387 -39.63 -20.12 64.87
N LYS A 388 -39.12 -21.37 64.99
CA LYS A 388 -39.37 -22.28 66.13
C LYS A 388 -39.11 -21.66 67.52
N VAL A 389 -38.19 -20.70 67.62
CA VAL A 389 -37.87 -19.99 68.88
C VAL A 389 -38.86 -18.86 69.19
N GLY A 390 -39.37 -18.17 68.16
CA GLY A 390 -40.37 -17.10 68.32
C GLY A 390 -41.73 -17.65 68.76
N ASN A 391 -42.21 -18.70 68.08
CA ASN A 391 -43.53 -19.29 68.31
C ASN A 391 -43.75 -19.87 69.73
N ALA A 392 -42.72 -19.94 70.58
CA ALA A 392 -42.88 -20.28 71.99
C ALA A 392 -43.58 -19.18 72.82
N PHE A 393 -43.47 -17.90 72.40
CA PHE A 393 -43.96 -16.74 73.17
C PHE A 393 -45.30 -16.16 72.67
N HIS A 394 -45.83 -16.63 71.53
CA HIS A 394 -47.12 -16.18 71.02
C HIS A 394 -48.26 -16.86 71.78
N THR A 395 -49.00 -16.08 72.57
CA THR A 395 -50.25 -16.50 73.23
C THR A 395 -51.42 -16.49 72.25
N HIS A 396 -52.54 -17.17 72.59
CA HIS A 396 -53.76 -17.10 71.77
C HIS A 396 -54.32 -15.66 71.78
N THR A 397 -54.14 -14.94 70.67
CA THR A 397 -54.67 -13.60 70.46
C THR A 397 -56.01 -13.65 69.75
N GLU A 398 -56.97 -12.88 70.24
CA GLU A 398 -58.21 -12.59 69.51
C GLU A 398 -58.00 -11.39 68.58
N LEU A 399 -58.16 -11.63 67.27
CA LEU A 399 -57.99 -10.63 66.23
C LEU A 399 -59.37 -10.23 65.70
N SER A 400 -59.73 -8.96 65.87
CA SER A 400 -60.96 -8.40 65.30
C SER A 400 -60.71 -7.89 63.89
N PHE A 401 -61.35 -8.52 62.92
CA PHE A 401 -61.36 -8.14 61.52
C PHE A 401 -62.61 -7.31 61.17
N LYS A 402 -62.48 -6.50 60.13
CA LYS A 402 -63.52 -5.73 59.48
C LYS A 402 -63.32 -5.87 57.95
N ALA A 403 -64.34 -6.34 57.26
CA ALA A 403 -64.36 -6.39 55.80
C ALA A 403 -65.00 -5.13 55.22
N THR A 404 -64.89 -4.95 53.91
CA THR A 404 -65.38 -3.79 53.17
C THR A 404 -66.91 -3.66 53.22
N ASN A 405 -67.64 -4.77 53.24
CA ASN A 405 -69.11 -4.81 53.30
C ASN A 405 -69.57 -6.14 53.96
N PRO A 406 -70.87 -6.29 54.31
CA PRO A 406 -71.36 -7.48 55.01
C PRO A 406 -71.21 -8.78 54.21
N ASN A 407 -71.38 -8.74 52.89
CA ASN A 407 -71.26 -9.92 52.02
C ASN A 407 -69.81 -10.43 51.98
N GLU A 408 -68.82 -9.52 51.95
CA GLU A 408 -67.41 -9.89 52.08
C GLU A 408 -67.09 -10.43 53.48
N ALA A 409 -67.64 -9.83 54.54
CA ALA A 409 -67.49 -10.37 55.89
C ALA A 409 -68.07 -11.81 55.98
N GLU A 410 -69.21 -12.08 55.36
CA GLU A 410 -69.83 -13.41 55.33
C GLU A 410 -69.01 -14.43 54.53
N LYS A 411 -68.45 -14.05 53.37
CA LYS A 411 -67.52 -14.90 52.61
C LYS A 411 -66.28 -15.26 53.42
N TRP A 412 -65.59 -14.26 53.96
CA TRP A 412 -64.40 -14.45 54.79
C TRP A 412 -64.69 -15.30 56.02
N TRP A 413 -65.77 -15.00 56.73
CA TRP A 413 -66.20 -15.77 57.89
C TRP A 413 -66.50 -17.22 57.55
N THR A 414 -67.21 -17.48 56.46
CA THR A 414 -67.58 -18.83 56.01
C THR A 414 -66.34 -19.63 55.60
N THR A 415 -65.46 -19.07 54.76
CA THR A 415 -64.24 -19.77 54.31
C THR A 415 -63.28 -20.02 55.47
N ILE A 416 -63.13 -19.08 56.42
CA ILE A 416 -62.32 -19.31 57.64
C ILE A 416 -62.96 -20.41 58.49
N LYS A 417 -64.28 -20.36 58.74
CA LYS A 417 -65.02 -21.36 59.54
C LYS A 417 -64.99 -22.77 58.92
N ASP A 418 -65.02 -22.89 57.60
CA ASP A 418 -64.83 -24.18 56.93
C ASP A 418 -63.37 -24.65 56.99
N ALA A 419 -62.42 -23.73 56.98
CA ALA A 419 -61.02 -24.03 57.21
C ALA A 419 -60.67 -24.37 58.68
N THR A 420 -61.46 -23.94 59.68
CA THR A 420 -61.32 -24.37 61.09
C THR A 420 -61.90 -25.76 61.36
N ARG A 421 -62.80 -26.26 60.51
CA ARG A 421 -63.30 -27.65 60.61
C ARG A 421 -62.16 -28.61 60.27
N GLY A 422 -61.86 -29.55 61.16
CA GLY A 422 -60.78 -30.54 61.02
C GLY A 422 -60.84 -31.37 59.72
N PRO A 423 -59.83 -32.20 59.42
CA PRO A 423 -59.62 -32.76 58.09
C PRO A 423 -60.86 -33.43 57.50
N VAL A 424 -61.46 -32.78 56.50
CA VAL A 424 -62.34 -33.48 55.55
C VAL A 424 -61.41 -34.31 54.69
N HIS A 425 -61.28 -35.59 55.04
CA HIS A 425 -60.84 -36.59 54.08
C HIS A 425 -61.82 -36.53 52.89
N THR A 426 -61.40 -35.89 51.80
CA THR A 426 -62.14 -35.97 50.54
C THR A 426 -62.11 -37.42 50.09
N SER A 427 -63.23 -38.08 50.30
CA SER A 427 -63.53 -39.44 49.86
C SER A 427 -63.18 -39.61 48.38
N SER A 428 -62.25 -40.54 48.13
CA SER A 428 -62.23 -41.45 46.98
C SER A 428 -63.24 -41.15 45.86
N GLY A 429 -62.79 -40.37 44.86
CA GLY A 429 -63.32 -40.41 43.50
C GLY A 429 -62.53 -41.47 42.70
N THR A 430 -63.20 -42.52 42.26
CA THR A 430 -62.58 -43.73 41.71
C THR A 430 -62.26 -43.61 40.22
N THR A 431 -61.10 -44.13 39.81
CA THR A 431 -60.68 -44.53 38.45
C THR A 431 -60.84 -43.58 37.25
N SER A 432 -59.71 -43.27 36.62
CA SER A 432 -59.40 -43.86 35.30
C SER A 432 -57.90 -43.77 34.98
N SER A 433 -57.21 -44.90 34.95
CA SER A 433 -55.90 -45.01 34.28
C SER A 433 -56.09 -44.89 32.76
N PRO A 434 -55.06 -44.45 32.02
CA PRO A 434 -54.58 -45.34 30.98
C PRO A 434 -53.07 -45.57 31.04
N THR A 435 -52.69 -46.83 30.94
CA THR A 435 -51.34 -47.27 30.62
C THR A 435 -51.07 -47.04 29.14
N THR A 436 -50.01 -46.30 28.80
CA THR A 436 -49.22 -46.55 27.59
C THR A 436 -47.76 -46.23 27.88
N LEU A 437 -46.86 -47.12 27.47
CA LEU A 437 -45.42 -46.93 27.62
C LEU A 437 -44.88 -46.02 26.50
N ALA A 438 -43.98 -45.12 26.87
CA ALA A 438 -42.92 -44.63 25.99
C ALA A 438 -41.64 -44.53 26.82
N ALA A 439 -40.53 -45.06 26.31
CA ALA A 439 -39.29 -45.18 27.06
C ALA A 439 -38.40 -43.94 26.90
N ILE A 440 -37.85 -43.49 28.03
CA ILE A 440 -36.49 -42.95 28.22
C ILE A 440 -35.99 -41.95 27.17
N ASP A 441 -35.83 -40.69 27.58
CA ASP A 441 -34.50 -40.08 27.48
C ASP A 441 -34.17 -39.26 28.73
N THR A 442 -32.90 -39.24 29.12
CA THR A 442 -32.44 -38.85 30.48
C THR A 442 -31.61 -37.58 30.42
N ASN A 443 -32.24 -36.42 30.64
CA ASN A 443 -31.52 -35.15 30.80
C ASN A 443 -31.70 -34.58 32.20
N GLN A 444 -30.65 -34.72 33.01
CA GLN A 444 -30.53 -34.20 34.37
C GLN A 444 -30.10 -32.72 34.32
N PRO A 445 -30.87 -31.78 34.90
CA PRO A 445 -30.40 -30.39 35.04
C PRO A 445 -29.26 -30.32 36.08
N PRO A 446 -28.23 -29.47 35.86
CA PRO A 446 -27.03 -29.47 36.68
C PRO A 446 -27.29 -28.95 38.10
N ALA A 447 -26.68 -29.61 39.08
CA ALA A 447 -26.69 -29.19 40.46
C ALA A 447 -25.79 -27.95 40.67
N TYR A 448 -26.36 -26.87 41.20
CA TYR A 448 -25.57 -25.78 41.77
C TYR A 448 -24.97 -26.25 43.09
N ALA A 449 -23.66 -26.50 43.10
CA ALA A 449 -22.88 -26.75 44.30
C ALA A 449 -22.19 -25.45 44.73
N GLU A 450 -22.83 -24.70 45.62
CA GLU A 450 -22.19 -23.59 46.30
C GLU A 450 -21.24 -24.17 47.37
N LYS A 451 -19.94 -23.91 47.24
CA LYS A 451 -18.98 -24.25 48.30
C LYS A 451 -17.83 -23.26 48.38
N GLU A 452 -17.94 -22.42 49.40
CA GLU A 452 -16.90 -21.58 49.94
C GLU A 452 -15.76 -22.45 50.52
N ALA A 453 -14.50 -22.12 50.20
CA ALA A 453 -13.32 -22.68 50.87
C ALA A 453 -12.13 -21.74 50.73
N ALA A 454 -11.50 -21.40 51.85
CA ALA A 454 -10.35 -20.50 51.92
C ALA A 454 -9.03 -21.25 52.20
N SER A 455 -7.92 -20.56 51.89
CA SER A 455 -6.59 -20.66 52.51
C SER A 455 -5.63 -21.82 52.19
N ALA A 456 -4.36 -21.43 51.98
CA ALA A 456 -3.07 -22.13 52.18
C ALA A 456 -2.82 -23.48 51.43
N GLY A 457 -1.59 -23.84 51.03
CA GLY A 457 -0.29 -23.15 51.10
C GLY A 457 0.88 -24.14 50.89
N GLY A 458 2.06 -23.67 50.42
CA GLY A 458 3.27 -24.49 50.17
C GLY A 458 3.37 -25.03 48.73
N ALA A 459 4.34 -24.70 47.86
CA ALA A 459 5.80 -24.50 47.95
C ALA A 459 6.66 -25.78 47.85
N ASN A 460 7.19 -26.09 46.64
CA ASN A 460 8.64 -26.05 46.36
C ASN A 460 9.01 -26.40 44.90
N GLN A 461 9.98 -25.65 44.36
CA GLN A 461 11.19 -26.04 43.59
C GLN A 461 11.17 -27.22 42.57
N ALA A 462 11.93 -27.21 41.45
CA ALA A 462 12.75 -26.19 40.77
C ALA A 462 13.24 -26.74 39.39
N GLN A 463 14.05 -25.95 38.68
CA GLN A 463 14.92 -26.28 37.52
C GLN A 463 14.42 -25.91 36.10
N THR A 464 14.96 -24.79 35.62
CA THR A 464 15.30 -24.47 34.23
C THR A 464 16.58 -25.22 33.78
N PRO A 465 17.11 -25.07 32.54
CA PRO A 465 16.57 -24.51 31.28
C PRO A 465 16.69 -25.50 30.08
N VAL A 466 16.16 -25.15 28.90
CA VAL A 466 16.92 -25.11 27.60
C VAL A 466 16.07 -24.59 26.44
N THR A 467 16.67 -23.71 25.64
CA THR A 467 16.46 -23.56 24.18
C THR A 467 17.83 -23.87 23.54
N PRO A 468 17.92 -24.42 22.31
CA PRO A 468 17.78 -23.55 21.13
C PRO A 468 17.25 -24.21 19.83
N ALA A 469 17.17 -23.33 18.83
CA ALA A 469 16.78 -23.52 17.44
C ALA A 469 17.40 -24.72 16.69
N SER A 470 16.64 -25.20 15.70
CA SER A 470 17.15 -25.99 14.58
C SER A 470 17.80 -25.09 13.51
N ALA A 471 18.96 -25.50 13.00
CA ALA A 471 19.62 -24.88 11.85
C ALA A 471 19.98 -25.97 10.82
N ALA A 472 19.87 -25.65 9.54
CA ALA A 472 20.25 -26.53 8.44
C ALA A 472 21.78 -26.78 8.41
N PRO A 473 22.22 -27.83 7.69
CA PRO A 473 22.98 -27.50 6.48
C PRO A 473 22.73 -28.45 5.29
N ALA A 474 22.84 -27.93 4.07
CA ALA A 474 23.15 -28.72 2.89
C ALA A 474 23.91 -27.87 1.85
N SER A 475 25.13 -28.28 1.54
CA SER A 475 25.99 -27.66 0.52
C SER A 475 26.79 -28.76 -0.19
N ALA A 476 26.58 -28.96 -1.50
CA ALA A 476 27.43 -29.82 -2.31
C ALA A 476 27.28 -29.57 -3.83
N GLY A 477 28.44 -29.57 -4.50
CA GLY A 477 28.70 -29.99 -5.88
C GLY A 477 30.17 -30.47 -5.91
N PRO A 478 30.79 -30.83 -7.05
CA PRO A 478 30.28 -30.91 -8.43
C PRO A 478 30.68 -32.23 -9.18
N ALA A 479 30.64 -32.22 -10.54
CA ALA A 479 31.26 -33.18 -11.49
C ALA A 479 30.62 -34.60 -11.60
N SER A 480 30.70 -35.38 -12.70
CA SER A 480 31.01 -35.17 -14.14
C SER A 480 30.84 -36.50 -14.93
N ALA A 481 30.43 -36.50 -16.21
CA ALA A 481 30.87 -37.43 -17.30
C ALA A 481 29.92 -37.45 -18.54
N GLY A 482 30.48 -37.58 -19.75
CA GLY A 482 29.80 -38.07 -20.98
C GLY A 482 30.04 -39.58 -21.21
N PRO A 483 29.83 -40.18 -22.41
CA PRO A 483 30.28 -39.62 -23.70
C PRO A 483 29.50 -39.96 -25.02
N ALA A 484 29.86 -39.23 -26.09
CA ALA A 484 30.07 -39.62 -27.51
C ALA A 484 28.97 -40.18 -28.47
N GLY A 485 29.00 -39.63 -29.71
CA GLY A 485 28.52 -40.24 -30.98
C GLY A 485 27.14 -39.77 -31.47
N ALA A 486 26.89 -39.44 -32.75
CA ALA A 486 27.75 -39.31 -33.93
C ALA A 486 27.08 -38.41 -35.02
N ALA A 487 27.84 -38.03 -36.04
CA ALA A 487 27.41 -37.44 -37.32
C ALA A 487 28.24 -38.11 -38.46
N PRO A 488 28.05 -37.86 -39.78
CA PRO A 488 27.11 -36.95 -40.46
C PRO A 488 26.35 -37.59 -41.66
N ALA A 489 25.49 -36.82 -42.35
CA ALA A 489 25.18 -37.05 -43.76
C ALA A 489 24.70 -35.78 -44.48
N SER A 490 25.33 -35.47 -45.62
CA SER A 490 25.04 -34.36 -46.53
C SER A 490 24.15 -34.80 -47.70
N ILE A 491 23.31 -33.91 -48.25
CA ILE A 491 22.78 -34.04 -49.61
C ILE A 491 22.90 -32.69 -50.35
N THR A 492 23.52 -32.74 -51.52
CA THR A 492 23.69 -31.62 -52.47
C THR A 492 23.12 -32.04 -53.83
N ARG A 493 22.35 -31.16 -54.49
CA ARG A 493 22.08 -31.12 -55.95
C ARG A 493 21.60 -29.70 -56.30
N THR A 494 22.43 -28.80 -56.82
CA THR A 494 22.88 -28.63 -58.22
C THR A 494 21.79 -28.15 -59.20
N ASP A 495 21.79 -26.84 -59.43
CA ASP A 495 21.71 -26.12 -60.72
C ASP A 495 20.93 -26.67 -61.93
N THR A 496 20.13 -25.80 -62.54
CA THR A 496 20.28 -25.50 -63.97
C THR A 496 19.85 -24.06 -64.30
N SER A 497 20.46 -23.49 -65.34
CA SER A 497 20.46 -22.06 -65.71
C SER A 497 19.54 -21.73 -66.90
N GLY A 498 19.17 -20.45 -67.06
CA GLY A 498 18.66 -19.93 -68.34
C GLY A 498 17.83 -18.63 -68.30
N THR A 499 18.34 -17.58 -68.97
CA THR A 499 17.60 -16.54 -69.76
C THR A 499 16.15 -16.16 -69.39
N GLY A 500 15.72 -14.90 -69.18
CA GLY A 500 16.32 -13.59 -69.45
C GLY A 500 15.54 -12.79 -70.52
N THR A 501 14.64 -11.88 -70.10
CA THR A 501 14.17 -10.71 -70.91
C THR A 501 13.37 -9.68 -70.08
N LEU A 502 13.39 -8.43 -70.55
CA LEU A 502 12.64 -7.24 -70.07
C LEU A 502 11.14 -7.28 -70.48
N PRO A 503 10.25 -6.49 -69.84
CA PRO A 503 9.98 -5.14 -70.36
C PRO A 503 9.81 -4.00 -69.33
N THR A 504 10.06 -2.79 -69.83
CA THR A 504 9.88 -1.48 -69.21
C THR A 504 8.45 -0.94 -69.36
N THR A 505 7.93 -0.20 -68.38
CA THR A 505 7.06 1.00 -68.54
C THR A 505 6.87 1.65 -67.15
N THR A 506 7.30 2.88 -66.87
CA THR A 506 6.85 4.23 -67.29
C THR A 506 6.19 4.97 -66.10
N THR A 507 6.83 6.08 -65.74
CA THR A 507 6.39 7.30 -65.03
C THR A 507 4.88 7.54 -64.85
N THR A 508 4.46 8.17 -63.73
CA THR A 508 4.06 9.61 -63.68
C THR A 508 3.79 10.06 -62.23
N THR A 509 4.08 11.34 -61.93
CA THR A 509 3.87 12.03 -60.65
C THR A 509 2.73 13.04 -60.76
N THR A 510 1.85 13.16 -59.75
CA THR A 510 0.98 14.35 -59.58
C THR A 510 0.56 14.61 -58.12
N ASN A 511 0.51 15.90 -57.74
CA ASN A 511 0.01 16.43 -56.46
C ASN A 511 -1.53 16.46 -56.39
N PRO A 512 -2.12 16.59 -55.18
CA PRO A 512 -3.54 16.88 -54.99
C PRO A 512 -3.84 18.40 -54.98
N ALA A 513 -5.01 18.80 -55.49
CA ALA A 513 -5.55 20.16 -55.34
C ALA A 513 -7.09 20.22 -55.30
N THR A 514 -7.59 20.90 -54.26
CA THR A 514 -8.88 21.61 -54.04
C THR A 514 -10.06 21.58 -55.06
N ALA A 515 -11.24 21.22 -54.54
CA ALA A 515 -12.56 21.89 -54.71
C ALA A 515 -13.45 21.42 -53.52
N THR A 516 -14.22 22.17 -52.72
CA THR A 516 -14.98 23.45 -52.80
C THR A 516 -16.42 23.34 -53.31
N ALA A 517 -17.37 23.04 -52.41
CA ALA A 517 -18.80 23.46 -52.39
C ALA A 517 -19.43 22.94 -51.07
N ALA A 518 -19.82 23.77 -50.09
CA ALA A 518 -20.98 24.67 -50.02
C ALA A 518 -22.28 23.97 -49.52
N GLY A 519 -22.76 24.38 -48.34
CA GLY A 519 -24.00 23.89 -47.72
C GLY A 519 -24.06 24.30 -46.24
N ALA A 520 -24.80 25.37 -45.92
CA ALA A 520 -24.85 25.95 -44.58
C ALA A 520 -26.29 26.06 -44.05
N GLN A 521 -26.51 25.75 -42.76
CA GLN A 521 -27.50 26.45 -41.94
C GLN A 521 -27.20 26.32 -40.43
N ALA A 522 -27.80 27.23 -39.65
CA ALA A 522 -27.30 27.70 -38.36
C ALA A 522 -27.94 27.03 -37.12
N PRO A 523 -27.32 27.15 -35.92
CA PRO A 523 -27.88 26.66 -34.66
C PRO A 523 -28.82 27.67 -33.99
N SER A 524 -29.76 27.17 -33.17
CA SER A 524 -30.64 27.97 -32.31
C SER A 524 -30.41 27.69 -30.81
N SER A 525 -30.64 28.72 -29.99
CA SER A 525 -30.16 28.86 -28.60
C SER A 525 -30.94 28.06 -27.53
N PRO A 526 -30.38 27.88 -26.32
CA PRO A 526 -31.13 27.44 -25.14
C PRO A 526 -31.82 28.61 -24.40
N THR A 527 -32.92 28.31 -23.70
CA THR A 527 -33.65 29.26 -22.82
C THR A 527 -33.93 28.60 -21.47
N VAL A 528 -33.79 29.36 -20.38
CA VAL A 528 -34.03 28.90 -18.99
C VAL A 528 -34.82 29.97 -18.22
N GLU A 529 -35.92 29.56 -17.57
CA GLU A 529 -36.69 30.27 -16.52
C GLU A 529 -37.38 31.62 -16.89
N LYS A 530 -38.48 32.07 -16.23
CA LYS A 530 -39.26 31.59 -15.05
C LYS A 530 -40.71 32.14 -15.11
N THR A 531 -41.59 31.65 -14.21
CA THR A 531 -42.83 32.24 -13.60
C THR A 531 -43.42 33.54 -14.20
N VAL A 532 -44.74 33.70 -14.39
CA VAL A 532 -45.90 33.36 -13.52
C VAL A 532 -47.10 32.91 -14.36
#